data_AF-A0A392R0B3-F1
#
_entry.id   AF-A0A392R0B3-F1
#
_cell.length_a   1.000
_cell.length_b   1.000
_cell.length_c   1.000
_cell.angle_alpha   90.00
_cell.angle_beta   90.00
_cell.angle_gamma   90.00
#
_symmetry.space_group_name_H-M   'P 1'
#
loop_
_entity.id
_entity.type
_entity.pdbx_description
1 polymer ?
#
loop_
_entity_poly.entity_id
_entity_poly.type
_entity_poly.pdbx_seq_one_letter_code
_entity_poly.pdbx_strand_id
1 'polypeptide(L)'
;MEGNLGEIVVATTRIETMLGDTAIAVHPTDDRYSQFHGKYAVHPFNGRKLPIICDAILVDPKFGTGAVKITPAHDPNDFEVGKRHNLEFINVFTDDGKINSNGGSEFLNMPRFKAREAITEALKKKVLL
;
A
#
# COMPACT_ATOMS: atom_id res chain seq x y z
N MET A 1 -4.11 -0.19 -12.45
CA MET A 1 -5.49 -0.01 -11.96
C MET A 1 -6.38 -1.12 -12.50
N GLU A 2 -7.49 -1.47 -11.84
CA GLU A 2 -8.46 -2.42 -12.42
C GLU A 2 -8.98 -1.87 -13.77
N GLY A 3 -9.16 -2.74 -14.77
CA GLY A 3 -9.76 -2.36 -16.06
C GLY A 3 -8.93 -1.45 -16.96
N ASN A 4 -7.59 -1.52 -16.90
CA ASN A 4 -6.66 -0.69 -17.68
C ASN A 4 -6.82 0.84 -17.49
N LEU A 5 -7.34 1.27 -16.34
CA LEU A 5 -7.52 2.69 -15.99
C LEU A 5 -6.22 3.44 -15.67
N GLY A 6 -5.05 2.93 -16.07
CA GLY A 6 -3.74 3.52 -15.81
C GLY A 6 -3.10 3.07 -14.48
N GLU A 7 -2.28 3.94 -13.90
CA GLU A 7 -1.44 3.68 -12.72
C GLU A 7 -1.63 4.78 -11.67
N ILE A 8 -1.45 4.42 -10.40
CA ILE A 8 -1.41 5.36 -9.28
C ILE A 8 -0.07 5.20 -8.57
N VAL A 9 0.70 6.29 -8.54
CA VAL A 9 2.02 6.31 -7.91
C VAL A 9 1.87 6.72 -6.45
N VAL A 10 2.39 5.91 -5.54
CA VAL A 10 2.38 6.16 -4.09
C VAL A 10 3.81 6.37 -3.60
N ALA A 11 4.00 7.29 -2.65
CA ALA A 11 5.28 7.46 -1.98
C ALA A 11 5.33 6.62 -0.69
N THR A 12 6.45 5.94 -0.42
CA THR A 12 6.67 5.19 0.83
C THR A 12 8.14 5.11 1.19
N THR A 13 8.44 5.09 2.48
CA THR A 13 9.80 4.83 3.02
C THR A 13 9.96 3.40 3.57
N ARG A 14 8.84 2.65 3.66
CA ARG A 14 8.80 1.28 4.20
C ARG A 14 8.13 0.34 3.20
N ILE A 15 8.81 0.13 2.07
CA ILE A 15 8.28 -0.63 0.94
C ILE A 15 7.90 -2.07 1.32
N GLU A 16 8.60 -2.69 2.27
CA GLU A 16 8.32 -4.05 2.73
C GLU A 16 6.95 -4.20 3.39
N THR A 17 6.41 -3.11 3.95
CA THR A 17 5.07 -3.13 4.56
C THR A 17 3.98 -3.24 3.50
N MET A 18 4.27 -2.92 2.23
CA MET A 18 3.26 -2.86 1.16
C MET A 18 2.50 -4.18 0.98
N LEU A 19 3.13 -5.31 1.33
CA LEU A 19 2.50 -6.63 1.27
C LEU A 19 1.22 -6.71 2.14
N GLY A 20 1.14 -5.87 3.19
CA GLY A 20 -0.01 -5.70 4.07
C GLY A 20 -0.93 -4.55 3.69
N ASP A 21 -0.77 -3.92 2.52
CA ASP A 21 -1.61 -2.80 2.09
C ASP A 21 -3.07 -3.25 1.95
N THR A 22 -3.98 -2.43 2.46
CA THR A 22 -5.44 -2.68 2.37
C THR A 22 -6.21 -1.55 1.72
N ALA A 23 -5.57 -0.40 1.43
CA ALA A 23 -6.12 0.66 0.62
C ALA A 23 -5.02 1.57 0.05
N ILE A 24 -5.42 2.48 -0.84
CA ILE A 24 -4.64 3.70 -1.17
C ILE A 24 -5.52 4.89 -0.79
N ALA A 25 -4.99 5.83 -0.01
CA ALA A 25 -5.68 7.06 0.34
C ALA A 25 -5.22 8.21 -0.57
N VAL A 26 -6.19 9.01 -1.01
CA VAL A 26 -5.99 10.28 -1.70
C VAL A 26 -6.80 11.38 -1.00
N HIS A 27 -6.47 12.64 -1.25
CA HIS A 27 -7.29 13.73 -0.74
C HIS A 27 -8.55 13.91 -1.60
N PRO A 28 -9.76 14.09 -1.02
CA PRO A 28 -11.03 14.16 -1.76
C PRO A 28 -11.12 15.31 -2.78
N THR A 29 -10.32 16.35 -2.63
CA THR A 29 -10.31 17.53 -3.52
C THR A 29 -9.04 17.61 -4.37
N ASP A 30 -8.30 16.51 -4.49
CA ASP A 30 -7.13 16.47 -5.38
C ASP A 30 -7.57 16.04 -6.78
N ASP A 31 -7.64 17.01 -7.70
CA ASP A 31 -8.12 16.80 -9.06
C ASP A 31 -7.30 15.75 -9.83
N ARG A 32 -6.04 15.52 -9.46
CA ARG A 32 -5.18 14.48 -10.05
C ARG A 32 -5.76 13.08 -9.89
N TYR A 33 -6.49 12.84 -8.80
CA TYR A 33 -6.99 11.52 -8.41
C TYR A 33 -8.52 11.40 -8.43
N SER A 34 -9.24 12.45 -8.81
CA SER A 34 -10.71 12.48 -8.80
C SER A 34 -11.35 11.35 -9.60
N GLN A 35 -10.73 10.94 -10.71
CA GLN A 35 -11.18 9.81 -11.54
C GLN A 35 -11.07 8.43 -10.86
N PHE A 36 -10.29 8.33 -9.78
CA PHE A 36 -10.02 7.09 -9.06
C PHE A 36 -10.85 6.93 -7.79
N HIS A 37 -11.65 7.92 -7.40
CA HIS A 37 -12.51 7.82 -6.23
C HIS A 37 -13.47 6.63 -6.34
N GLY A 38 -13.49 5.76 -5.31
CA GLY A 38 -14.32 4.56 -5.30
C GLY A 38 -13.89 3.45 -6.27
N LYS A 39 -12.71 3.60 -6.90
CA LYS A 39 -12.10 2.56 -7.75
C LYS A 39 -11.12 1.71 -6.94
N TYR A 40 -10.55 0.72 -7.61
CA TYR A 40 -9.57 -0.20 -7.04
C TYR A 40 -8.25 -0.16 -7.80
N ALA A 41 -7.15 -0.11 -7.06
CA ALA A 41 -5.84 -0.50 -7.54
C ALA A 41 -5.64 -2.02 -7.38
N VAL A 42 -4.71 -2.60 -8.13
CA VAL A 42 -4.34 -4.01 -8.00
C VAL A 42 -2.95 -4.07 -7.40
N HIS A 43 -2.82 -4.73 -6.26
CA HIS A 43 -1.53 -4.85 -5.58
C HIS A 43 -0.56 -5.73 -6.39
N PRO A 44 0.71 -5.29 -6.60
CA PRO A 44 1.60 -5.86 -7.61
C PRO A 44 2.12 -7.27 -7.32
N PHE A 45 2.03 -7.75 -6.08
CA PHE A 45 2.58 -9.05 -5.67
C PHE A 45 1.52 -10.11 -5.34
N ASN A 46 0.34 -9.70 -4.87
CA ASN A 46 -0.68 -10.64 -4.37
C ASN A 46 -2.02 -10.49 -5.10
N GLY A 47 -2.14 -9.56 -6.05
CA GLY A 47 -3.37 -9.34 -6.83
C GLY A 47 -4.56 -8.80 -6.03
N ARG A 48 -4.37 -8.45 -4.75
CA ARG A 48 -5.41 -7.86 -3.90
C ARG A 48 -5.94 -6.58 -4.54
N LYS A 49 -7.26 -6.42 -4.55
CA LYS A 49 -7.90 -5.16 -4.91
C LYS A 49 -7.81 -4.19 -3.73
N LEU A 50 -7.10 -3.09 -3.92
CA LEU A 50 -6.94 -2.04 -2.93
C LEU A 50 -7.95 -0.93 -3.24
N PRO A 51 -8.98 -0.71 -2.42
CA PRO A 51 -9.88 0.43 -2.59
C PRO A 51 -9.10 1.74 -2.52
N ILE A 52 -9.48 2.67 -3.39
CA ILE A 52 -8.98 4.05 -3.36
C ILE A 52 -9.97 4.88 -2.56
N ILE A 53 -9.55 5.22 -1.34
CA ILE A 53 -10.36 5.94 -0.36
C ILE A 53 -9.97 7.41 -0.33
N CYS A 54 -10.92 8.25 0.07
CA CYS A 54 -10.68 9.68 0.26
C CYS A 54 -10.47 9.97 1.75
N ASP A 55 -9.28 10.41 2.14
CA ASP A 55 -8.98 10.76 3.54
C ASP A 55 -8.24 12.10 3.63
N ALA A 56 -9.00 13.16 3.92
CA ALA A 56 -8.46 14.52 4.05
C ALA A 56 -7.65 14.76 5.33
N ILE A 57 -7.74 13.85 6.31
CA ILE A 57 -7.04 13.98 7.60
C ILE A 57 -5.60 13.50 7.46
N LEU A 58 -5.40 12.36 6.78
CA LEU A 58 -4.08 11.78 6.54
C LEU A 58 -3.36 12.47 5.37
N VAL A 59 -4.07 12.70 4.26
CA VAL A 59 -3.41 13.01 2.98
C VAL A 59 -3.27 14.52 2.79
N ASP A 60 -2.03 14.99 2.76
CA ASP A 60 -1.70 16.32 2.20
C ASP A 60 -1.35 16.17 0.71
N PRO A 61 -2.12 16.75 -0.23
CA PRO A 61 -1.83 16.71 -1.67
C PRO A 61 -0.42 17.20 -2.03
N LYS A 62 0.18 18.07 -1.21
CA LYS A 62 1.50 18.66 -1.48
C LYS A 62 2.66 17.75 -1.08
N PHE A 63 2.40 16.68 -0.31
CA PHE A 63 3.44 15.78 0.17
C PHE A 63 3.58 14.55 -0.73
N GLY A 64 4.81 14.26 -1.15
CA GLY A 64 5.11 13.13 -2.04
C GLY A 64 4.31 13.22 -3.34
N THR A 65 3.58 12.16 -3.67
CA THR A 65 2.69 12.16 -4.84
C THR A 65 1.31 12.75 -4.54
N GLY A 66 0.90 12.83 -3.27
CA GLY A 66 -0.49 13.08 -2.86
C GLY A 66 -1.34 11.80 -2.78
N ALA A 67 -0.75 10.62 -2.97
CA ALA A 67 -1.38 9.32 -2.75
C ALA A 67 -0.54 8.47 -1.80
N VAL A 68 -1.20 7.85 -0.81
CA VAL A 68 -0.55 7.14 0.30
C VAL A 68 -1.04 5.69 0.35
N LYS A 69 -0.13 4.72 0.32
CA LYS A 69 -0.48 3.32 0.60
C LYS A 69 -0.86 3.15 2.08
N ILE A 70 -1.93 2.41 2.37
CA ILE A 70 -2.45 2.26 3.73
C ILE A 70 -2.21 0.83 4.24
N THR A 71 -1.44 0.74 5.33
CA THR A 71 -1.02 -0.48 6.04
C THR A 71 -1.40 -0.43 7.52
N PRO A 72 -2.67 -0.64 7.88
CA PRO A 72 -3.17 -0.35 9.22
C PRO A 72 -2.47 -1.12 10.36
N ALA A 73 -1.91 -2.31 10.07
CA ALA A 73 -1.21 -3.10 11.08
C ALA A 73 0.23 -2.63 11.37
N HIS A 74 0.79 -1.70 10.60
CA HIS A 74 2.23 -1.36 10.63
C HIS A 74 2.54 0.12 10.77
N ASP A 75 1.54 0.99 10.77
CA ASP A 75 1.70 2.43 10.96
C ASP A 75 0.57 3.02 11.82
N PRO A 76 0.88 3.85 12.84
CA PRO A 76 -0.15 4.47 13.68
C PRO A 76 -1.13 5.39 12.94
N ASN A 77 -0.69 6.11 11.90
CA ASN A 77 -1.57 6.97 11.12
C ASN A 77 -2.47 6.12 10.22
N ASP A 78 -1.91 5.09 9.57
CA ASP A 78 -2.69 4.13 8.79
C ASP A 78 -3.68 3.35 9.65
N PHE A 79 -3.34 3.08 10.91
CA PHE A 79 -4.22 2.41 11.88
C PHE A 79 -5.50 3.22 12.12
N GLU A 80 -5.38 4.53 12.33
CA GLU A 80 -6.53 5.41 12.51
C GLU A 80 -7.33 5.58 11.20
N VAL A 81 -6.68 5.60 10.04
CA VAL A 81 -7.37 5.56 8.73
C VAL A 81 -8.13 4.25 8.56
N GLY A 82 -7.51 3.13 8.93
CA GLY A 82 -8.12 1.80 8.89
C GLY A 82 -9.39 1.72 9.72
N LYS A 83 -9.41 2.36 10.90
CA LYS A 83 -10.64 2.49 11.70
C LYS A 83 -11.70 3.36 11.02
N ARG A 84 -11.32 4.56 10.54
CA ARG A 84 -12.26 5.51 9.92
C ARG A 84 -12.94 4.93 8.68
N HIS A 85 -12.22 4.14 7.89
CA HIS A 85 -12.69 3.57 6.63
C HIS A 85 -13.04 2.07 6.72
N ASN A 86 -13.02 1.50 7.94
CA ASN A 86 -13.32 0.08 8.19
C ASN A 86 -12.48 -0.87 7.30
N LEU A 87 -11.17 -0.64 7.24
CA LEU A 87 -10.23 -1.44 6.48
C LEU A 87 -9.78 -2.68 7.26
N GLU A 88 -9.30 -3.68 6.53
CA GLU A 88 -8.68 -4.86 7.13
C GLU A 88 -7.29 -4.53 7.72
N PHE A 89 -6.94 -5.23 8.80
CA PHE A 89 -5.65 -5.09 9.50
C PHE A 89 -4.80 -6.34 9.26
N ILE A 90 -3.95 -6.29 8.22
CA ILE A 90 -3.14 -7.44 7.81
C ILE A 90 -1.73 -7.34 8.37
N ASN A 91 -1.43 -8.15 9.39
CA ASN A 91 -0.06 -8.29 9.89
C ASN A 91 0.76 -9.18 8.93
N VAL A 92 1.90 -8.68 8.43
CA VAL A 92 2.81 -9.41 7.54
C VAL A 92 4.12 -9.81 8.21
N PHE A 93 4.35 -9.42 9.47
CA PHE A 93 5.55 -9.79 10.21
C PHE A 93 5.27 -10.79 11.31
N THR A 94 6.21 -11.70 11.52
CA THR A 94 6.35 -12.47 12.75
C THR A 94 7.03 -11.63 13.83
N ASP A 95 6.97 -12.08 15.09
CA ASP A 95 7.61 -11.39 16.22
C ASP A 95 9.14 -11.30 16.08
N ASP A 96 9.77 -12.24 15.37
CA ASP A 96 11.20 -12.22 15.03
C ASP A 96 11.52 -11.38 13.78
N GLY A 97 10.54 -10.62 13.26
CA GLY A 97 10.74 -9.63 12.20
C GLY A 97 10.91 -10.23 10.80
N LYS A 98 10.39 -11.44 10.55
CA LYS A 98 10.36 -12.08 9.24
C LYS A 98 8.99 -11.91 8.59
N ILE A 99 8.94 -12.03 7.28
CA ILE A 99 7.68 -12.06 6.53
C ILE A 99 6.94 -13.38 6.83
N ASN A 100 5.67 -13.27 7.21
CA ASN A 100 4.77 -14.41 7.44
C ASN A 100 3.97 -14.78 6.17
N SER A 101 3.03 -15.71 6.28
CA SER A 101 2.21 -16.19 5.15
C SER A 101 1.39 -15.10 4.46
N ASN A 102 1.00 -14.03 5.15
CA ASN A 102 0.24 -12.93 4.58
C ASN A 102 1.07 -12.08 3.62
N GLY A 103 2.40 -12.11 3.73
CA GLY A 103 3.30 -11.40 2.83
C GLY A 103 3.48 -12.07 1.47
N GLY A 104 2.90 -13.26 1.27
CA GLY A 104 3.03 -14.03 0.03
C GLY A 104 4.25 -14.98 0.04
N SER A 105 4.14 -16.04 -0.76
CA SER A 105 5.15 -17.11 -0.81
C SER A 105 6.51 -16.64 -1.31
N GLU A 106 6.56 -15.62 -2.17
CA GLU A 106 7.79 -15.06 -2.75
C GLU A 106 8.72 -14.48 -1.67
N PHE A 107 8.16 -13.91 -0.59
CA PHE A 107 8.93 -13.24 0.46
C PHE A 107 8.91 -13.97 1.81
N LEU A 108 8.19 -15.10 1.89
CA LEU A 108 7.99 -15.86 3.13
C LEU A 108 9.32 -16.18 3.83
N ASN A 109 9.35 -16.01 5.16
CA ASN A 109 10.50 -16.22 6.04
C ASN A 109 11.69 -15.26 5.81
N MET A 110 11.62 -14.32 4.86
CA MET A 110 12.67 -13.31 4.70
C MET A 110 12.66 -12.34 5.88
N PRO A 111 13.81 -12.03 6.49
CA PRO A 111 13.91 -10.92 7.44
C PRO A 111 13.51 -9.61 6.78
N ARG A 112 12.77 -8.73 7.49
CA ARG A 112 12.17 -7.51 6.91
C ARG A 112 13.12 -6.63 6.09
N PHE A 113 14.39 -6.52 6.50
CA PHE A 113 15.39 -5.72 5.78
C PHE A 113 15.84 -6.38 4.47
N LYS A 114 15.93 -7.71 4.43
CA LYS A 114 16.17 -8.45 3.19
C LYS A 114 14.93 -8.43 2.29
N ALA A 115 13.74 -8.51 2.86
CA ALA A 115 12.49 -8.39 2.13
C ALA A 115 12.37 -7.02 1.45
N ARG A 116 12.77 -5.93 2.13
CA ARG A 116 12.83 -4.58 1.55
C ARG A 116 13.66 -4.54 0.26
N GLU A 117 14.85 -5.10 0.27
CA GLU A 117 15.72 -5.18 -0.91
C GLU A 117 15.08 -6.04 -2.01
N ALA A 118 14.60 -7.24 -1.66
CA ALA A 118 13.98 -8.16 -2.61
C ALA A 118 12.74 -7.57 -3.30
N ILE A 119 11.87 -6.91 -2.54
CA ILE A 119 10.65 -6.24 -3.05
C ILE A 119 11.03 -5.10 -3.99
N THR A 120 12.03 -4.30 -3.62
CA THR A 120 12.53 -3.22 -4.46
C THR A 120 13.01 -3.74 -5.82
N GLU A 121 13.82 -4.81 -5.82
CA GLU A 121 14.30 -5.43 -7.05
C GLU A 121 13.17 -6.08 -7.85
N ALA A 122 12.17 -6.67 -7.19
CA ALA A 122 11.01 -7.25 -7.86
C ALA A 122 10.12 -6.18 -8.51
N LEU A 123 9.95 -5.01 -7.87
CA LEU A 123 9.25 -3.87 -8.47
C LEU A 123 10.01 -3.31 -9.69
N LYS A 124 11.34 -3.17 -9.62
CA LYS A 124 12.17 -2.77 -10.79
C LYS A 124 11.97 -3.71 -11.98
N LYS A 125 11.99 -5.03 -11.73
CA LYS A 125 11.75 -6.04 -12.79
C LYS A 125 10.36 -5.94 -13.41
N LYS A 126 9.37 -5.47 -12.64
CA LYS A 126 8.00 -5.22 -13.10
C LYS A 126 7.82 -3.83 -13.73
N VAL A 127 8.87 -2.99 -13.74
CA VAL A 127 8.81 -1.58 -14.18
C VAL A 127 7.80 -0.76 -13.36
N LEU A 128 7.77 -1.00 -12.04
CA LEU A 128 6.88 -0.33 -11.08
C LEU A 128 7.66 0.43 -9.99
N LEU A 129 8.92 0.76 -10.26
CA LEU A 129 9.79 1.55 -9.38
C LEU A 129 10.51 2.65 -10.17
#